data_AF-A0A8C1QSI0-F1
#
_entry.id   AF-A0A8C1QSI0-F1
#
_cell.length_a   1.000
_cell.length_b   1.000
_cell.length_c   1.000
_cell.angle_alpha   90.00
_cell.angle_beta   90.00
_cell.angle_gamma   90.00
#
_symmetry.space_group_name_H-M   'P 1'
#
loop_
_entity.id
_entity.type
_entity.pdbx_description
1 polymer ?
#
loop_
_entity_poly.entity_id
_entity_poly.type
_entity_poly.pdbx_seq_one_letter_code
_entity_poly.pdbx_strand_id
1 'polypeptide(L)'
;MEELREAFSKVDVDGNGHISTDELTQLFRVANLPLPGYRVREIVQELSRTMDLNQDGKITFDEFAKVVHDLKSSEVAKTFRKAINKKEGICSVAGTSEQSGTQHSYSEEEKVAFVNWVNKALEKDPDCQHVLPMDPSSNDLFTAVGDGIVLCKMINLSVADTIDERTINKKKLTPFTIQENLNLALNSASAIGCHVVNIGAEDLKEGRQHLVLGLLWQVIKIGLFADIEISRNEGTNYYKTITQE
;
A
#
# COMPACT_ATOMS: atom_id res chain seq x y z
N MET A 1 24.34 16.82 -14.67
CA MET A 1 23.51 18.05 -14.82
C MET A 1 22.46 17.89 -15.90
N GLU A 2 22.81 17.33 -17.06
CA GLU A 2 21.87 17.13 -18.17
C GLU A 2 20.74 16.15 -17.83
N GLU A 3 21.07 15.00 -17.22
CA GLU A 3 20.08 14.02 -16.73
C GLU A 3 19.10 14.59 -15.67
N LEU A 4 19.57 15.49 -14.80
CA LEU A 4 18.73 16.16 -13.79
C LEU A 4 17.77 17.16 -14.43
N ARG A 5 18.25 17.86 -15.47
CA ARG A 5 17.46 18.84 -16.21
C ARG A 5 16.38 18.15 -17.04
N GLU A 6 16.71 16.99 -17.59
CA GLU A 6 15.77 16.14 -18.28
C GLU A 6 14.73 15.55 -17.31
N ALA A 7 15.16 15.04 -16.15
CA ALA A 7 14.26 14.57 -15.10
C ALA A 7 13.32 15.68 -14.61
N PHE A 8 13.83 16.90 -14.40
CA PHE A 8 13.04 18.06 -13.99
C PHE A 8 11.98 18.40 -15.05
N SER A 9 12.38 18.52 -16.32
CA SER A 9 11.47 18.79 -17.43
C SER A 9 10.45 17.68 -17.67
N LYS A 10 10.73 16.45 -17.22
CA LYS A 10 9.75 15.35 -17.25
C LYS A 10 8.68 15.49 -16.18
N VAL A 11 8.97 16.14 -15.05
CA VAL A 11 8.02 16.30 -13.94
C VAL A 11 7.23 17.60 -14.09
N ASP A 12 7.87 18.68 -14.52
CA ASP A 12 7.25 19.96 -14.88
C ASP A 12 6.46 19.80 -16.19
N VAL A 13 5.16 19.47 -16.07
CA VAL A 13 4.30 19.12 -17.21
C VAL A 13 3.77 20.37 -17.90
N ASP A 14 3.52 21.42 -17.12
CA ASP A 14 3.01 22.68 -17.66
C ASP A 14 4.12 23.61 -18.18
N GLY A 15 5.39 23.28 -17.88
CA GLY A 15 6.57 24.00 -18.35
C GLY A 15 6.73 25.36 -17.68
N ASN A 16 6.13 25.57 -16.50
CA ASN A 16 6.20 26.83 -15.78
C ASN A 16 7.57 27.06 -15.10
N GLY A 17 8.48 26.09 -15.19
CA GLY A 17 9.84 26.12 -14.67
C GLY A 17 9.98 25.70 -13.21
N HIS A 18 8.89 25.22 -12.60
CA HIS A 18 8.80 24.84 -11.19
C HIS A 18 7.93 23.59 -11.08
N ILE A 19 8.27 22.68 -10.17
CA ILE A 19 7.47 21.49 -9.91
C ILE A 19 6.52 21.76 -8.75
N SER A 20 5.22 21.61 -9.00
CA SER A 20 4.17 21.67 -7.99
C SER A 20 3.92 20.33 -7.29
N THR A 21 3.22 20.36 -6.16
CA THR A 21 2.77 19.16 -5.44
C THR A 21 1.85 18.28 -6.28
N ASP A 22 1.05 18.89 -7.16
CA ASP A 22 0.14 18.20 -8.06
C ASP A 22 0.91 17.46 -9.16
N GLU A 23 1.96 18.07 -9.71
CA GLU A 23 2.83 17.45 -10.71
C GLU A 23 3.66 16.29 -10.14
N LEU A 24 4.14 16.41 -8.90
CA LEU A 24 4.74 15.28 -8.18
C LEU A 24 3.73 14.15 -7.98
N THR A 25 2.51 14.48 -7.55
CA THR A 25 1.44 13.49 -7.37
C THR A 25 1.11 12.80 -8.70
N GLN A 26 1.03 13.57 -9.78
CA GLN A 26 0.79 13.05 -11.12
C GLN A 26 1.94 12.17 -11.59
N LEU A 27 3.20 12.54 -11.34
CA LEU A 27 4.37 11.71 -11.65
C LEU A 27 4.26 10.33 -11.01
N PHE A 28 3.95 10.24 -9.71
CA PHE A 28 3.82 8.95 -9.03
C PHE A 28 2.63 8.13 -9.50
N ARG A 29 1.52 8.78 -9.89
CA ARG A 29 0.36 8.13 -10.50
C ARG A 29 0.69 7.58 -11.89
N VAL A 30 1.29 8.40 -12.75
CA VAL A 30 1.66 8.03 -14.12
C VAL A 30 2.74 6.96 -14.11
N ALA A 31 3.67 6.99 -13.16
CA ALA A 31 4.69 5.95 -13.02
C ALA A 31 4.13 4.55 -12.69
N ASN A 32 2.81 4.41 -12.44
CA ASN A 32 2.14 3.16 -12.11
C ASN A 32 2.94 2.34 -11.07
N LEU A 33 3.44 3.01 -10.03
CA LEU A 33 4.10 2.34 -8.93
C LEU A 33 3.01 1.73 -8.04
N PRO A 34 3.17 0.48 -7.56
CA PRO A 34 2.20 -0.17 -6.68
C PRO A 34 2.28 0.45 -5.28
N LEU A 35 1.81 1.69 -5.18
CA LEU A 35 1.82 2.50 -3.98
C LEU A 35 0.39 2.97 -3.72
N PRO A 36 -0.21 2.61 -2.57
CA PRO A 36 -1.53 3.08 -2.22
C PRO A 36 -1.56 4.61 -2.13
N GLY A 37 -2.68 5.22 -2.51
CA GLY A 37 -2.78 6.68 -2.68
C GLY A 37 -2.37 7.52 -1.46
N TYR A 38 -2.49 6.98 -0.23
CA TYR A 38 -2.00 7.66 0.97
C TYR A 38 -0.46 7.62 1.10
N ARG A 39 0.20 6.54 0.66
CA ARG A 39 1.66 6.44 0.61
C ARG A 39 2.23 7.40 -0.43
N VAL A 40 1.54 7.55 -1.55
CA VAL A 40 1.89 8.59 -2.55
C VAL A 40 1.80 9.97 -1.91
N ARG A 41 0.74 10.28 -1.15
CA ARG A 41 0.62 11.55 -0.43
C ARG A 41 1.73 11.76 0.60
N GLU A 42 2.06 10.75 1.42
CA GLU A 42 3.18 10.81 2.38
C GLU A 42 4.52 11.09 1.69
N ILE A 43 4.80 10.39 0.59
CA ILE A 43 6.03 10.56 -0.21
C ILE A 43 6.09 11.96 -0.83
N VAL A 44 4.99 12.42 -1.43
CA VAL A 44 4.92 13.76 -2.03
C VAL A 44 5.08 14.83 -0.96
N GLN A 45 4.46 14.69 0.20
CA GLN A 45 4.62 15.63 1.31
C GLN A 45 6.06 15.68 1.82
N GLU A 46 6.71 14.52 2.01
CA GLU A 46 8.09 14.50 2.48
C GLU A 46 9.07 15.02 1.43
N LEU A 47 8.86 14.71 0.14
CA LEU A 47 9.64 15.27 -0.96
C LEU A 47 9.45 16.78 -1.05
N SER A 48 8.21 17.27 -0.99
CA SER A 48 7.91 18.70 -1.03
C SER A 48 8.57 19.40 0.14
N ARG A 49 8.43 18.87 1.37
CA ARG A 49 9.07 19.43 2.57
C ARG A 49 10.60 19.44 2.50
N THR A 50 11.20 18.46 1.83
CA THR A 50 12.66 18.33 1.70
C THR A 50 13.21 19.20 0.57
N MET A 51 12.45 19.35 -0.52
CA MET A 51 12.84 20.06 -1.75
C MET A 51 12.52 21.56 -1.70
N ASP A 52 11.38 21.93 -1.13
CA ASP A 52 10.94 23.31 -0.99
C ASP A 52 11.68 24.00 0.16
N LEU A 53 12.92 24.43 -0.12
CA LEU A 53 13.82 25.02 0.87
C LEU A 53 13.37 26.42 1.29
N ASN A 54 12.70 27.15 0.38
CA ASN A 54 12.20 28.49 0.63
C ASN A 54 10.74 28.52 1.13
N GLN A 55 10.06 27.36 1.15
CA GLN A 55 8.67 27.16 1.58
C GLN A 55 7.64 27.96 0.78
N ASP A 56 7.90 28.17 -0.51
CA ASP A 56 6.99 28.90 -1.40
C ASP A 56 5.95 27.99 -2.09
N GLY A 57 6.01 26.68 -1.81
CA GLY A 57 5.13 25.66 -2.37
C GLY A 57 5.51 25.23 -3.79
N LYS A 58 6.66 25.68 -4.29
CA LYS A 58 7.16 25.39 -5.64
C LYS A 58 8.59 24.86 -5.54
N ILE A 59 8.90 23.85 -6.35
CA ILE A 59 10.24 23.27 -6.36
C ILE A 59 10.95 23.74 -7.63
N THR A 60 11.92 24.65 -7.48
CA THR A 60 12.74 25.13 -8.59
C THR A 60 13.78 24.10 -9.02
N PHE A 61 14.38 24.28 -10.20
CA PHE A 61 15.43 23.38 -10.68
C PHE A 61 16.63 23.28 -9.73
N ASP A 62 17.04 24.40 -9.13
CA ASP A 62 18.19 24.42 -8.21
C ASP A 62 17.90 23.68 -6.90
N GLU A 63 16.67 23.78 -6.40
CA GLU A 63 16.18 23.04 -5.24
C GLU A 63 16.07 21.54 -5.53
N PHE A 64 15.49 21.19 -6.67
CA PHE A 64 15.44 19.83 -7.17
C PHE A 64 16.84 19.22 -7.31
N ALA A 65 17.78 19.94 -7.93
CA ALA A 65 19.14 19.46 -8.16
C ALA A 65 19.90 19.25 -6.85
N LYS A 66 19.76 20.18 -5.88
CA LYS A 66 20.33 20.02 -4.54
C LYS A 66 19.83 18.77 -3.85
N VAL A 67 18.51 18.57 -3.82
CA VAL A 67 17.93 17.42 -3.10
C VAL A 67 18.23 16.10 -3.78
N VAL A 68 18.19 16.02 -5.11
CA VAL A 68 18.53 14.78 -5.83
C VAL A 68 20.01 14.42 -5.68
N HIS A 69 20.87 15.43 -5.48
CA HIS A 69 22.29 15.27 -5.20
C HIS A 69 22.57 14.90 -3.72
N ASP A 70 21.86 15.52 -2.78
CA ASP A 70 22.11 15.39 -1.33
C ASP A 70 21.34 14.23 -0.67
N LEU A 71 20.32 13.67 -1.33
CA LEU A 71 19.61 12.47 -0.87
C LEU A 71 20.54 11.24 -0.92
N LYS A 72 21.25 11.00 0.19
CA LYS A 72 21.84 9.69 0.52
C LYS A 72 20.74 8.64 0.51
N SER A 73 20.86 7.59 -0.32
CA SER A 73 20.18 6.27 -0.33
C SER A 73 18.83 6.09 0.40
N SER A 74 18.00 7.13 0.46
CA SER A 74 16.69 7.12 1.10
C SER A 74 15.72 6.34 0.23
N GLU A 75 14.87 5.54 0.86
CA GLU A 75 13.86 4.75 0.17
C GLU A 75 12.91 5.64 -0.66
N VAL A 76 12.68 6.87 -0.20
CA VAL A 76 11.90 7.91 -0.90
C VAL A 76 12.62 8.36 -2.18
N ALA A 77 13.93 8.59 -2.10
CA ALA A 77 14.77 8.98 -3.24
C ALA A 77 14.84 7.88 -4.31
N LYS A 78 14.97 6.62 -3.89
CA LYS A 78 14.94 5.46 -4.80
C LYS A 78 13.60 5.35 -5.52
N THR A 79 12.51 5.52 -4.77
CA THR A 79 11.14 5.47 -5.31
C THR A 79 10.88 6.60 -6.29
N PHE A 80 11.33 7.81 -5.98
CA PHE A 80 11.25 8.96 -6.88
C PHE A 80 12.04 8.76 -8.18
N ARG A 81 13.30 8.30 -8.10
CA ARG A 81 14.10 7.98 -9.29
C ARG A 81 13.46 6.88 -10.14
N LYS A 82 12.87 5.86 -9.51
CA LYS A 82 12.13 4.81 -10.20
C LYS A 82 10.89 5.35 -10.92
N ALA A 83 10.19 6.32 -10.32
CA ALA A 83 9.02 6.97 -10.92
C ALA A 83 9.38 7.76 -12.18
N ILE A 84 10.46 8.55 -12.13
CA ILE A 84 10.97 9.33 -13.26
C ILE A 84 11.35 8.40 -14.43
N ASN A 85 12.10 7.33 -14.15
CA ASN A 85 12.54 6.39 -15.18
C ASN A 85 11.36 5.62 -15.81
N LYS A 86 10.31 5.32 -15.03
CA LYS A 86 9.13 4.61 -15.57
C LYS A 86 8.22 5.50 -16.42
N LYS A 87 8.22 6.82 -16.19
CA LYS A 87 7.50 7.80 -17.04
C LYS A 87 8.03 7.82 -18.49
N GLU A 88 9.30 7.47 -18.74
CA GLU A 88 9.86 7.36 -20.10
C GLU A 88 9.15 6.34 -20.99
N GLY A 89 8.67 5.23 -20.42
CA GLY A 89 8.02 4.16 -21.18
C GLY A 89 6.55 4.44 -21.56
N ILE A 90 5.95 5.50 -21.01
CA ILE A 90 4.50 5.74 -21.04
C ILE A 90 4.15 6.91 -21.98
N CYS A 91 5.04 7.89 -22.16
CA CYS A 91 4.78 9.07 -22.99
C CYS A 91 4.83 8.83 -24.52
N SER A 92 5.08 7.60 -25.00
CA SER A 92 5.10 7.28 -26.43
C SER A 92 3.75 6.79 -26.99
N VAL A 93 2.69 6.68 -26.18
CA VAL A 93 1.38 6.15 -26.60
C VAL A 93 0.24 7.11 -26.23
N ALA A 94 0.34 8.36 -26.68
CA ALA A 94 -0.79 9.29 -26.65
C ALA A 94 -1.47 9.30 -28.04
N GLY A 95 -2.42 8.38 -28.23
CA GLY A 95 -3.21 8.29 -29.45
C GLY A 95 -4.52 7.53 -29.23
N THR A 96 -5.60 8.28 -28.96
CA THR A 96 -7.03 7.96 -29.18
C THR A 96 -7.60 6.62 -28.68
N SER A 97 -8.52 6.68 -27.70
CA SER A 97 -9.98 6.55 -27.94
C SER A 97 -10.78 6.53 -26.63
N GLU A 98 -11.97 7.14 -26.69
CA GLU A 98 -13.01 7.21 -25.67
C GLU A 98 -13.67 5.85 -25.41
N GLN A 99 -13.98 5.52 -24.14
CA GLN A 99 -15.35 5.19 -23.67
C GLN A 99 -15.38 4.61 -22.24
N SER A 100 -16.28 5.18 -21.45
CA SER A 100 -17.09 4.52 -20.41
C SER A 100 -16.44 4.14 -19.07
N GLY A 101 -16.82 4.92 -18.04
CA GLY A 101 -16.84 4.51 -16.65
C GLY A 101 -15.69 5.10 -15.83
N THR A 102 -16.00 6.02 -14.93
CA THR A 102 -15.12 6.30 -13.78
C THR A 102 -15.17 5.09 -12.85
N GLN A 103 -14.50 4.01 -13.25
CA GLN A 103 -14.30 2.80 -12.47
C GLN A 103 -13.10 3.03 -11.57
N HIS A 104 -13.34 3.07 -10.26
CA HIS A 104 -12.33 3.34 -9.24
C HIS A 104 -11.09 2.46 -9.47
N SER A 105 -9.97 3.10 -9.82
CA SER A 105 -8.71 2.49 -10.21
C SER A 105 -8.00 1.83 -9.01
N TYR A 106 -8.24 0.54 -8.78
CA TYR A 106 -7.33 -0.28 -8.00
C TYR A 106 -6.24 -0.85 -8.91
N SER A 107 -5.04 -1.09 -8.38
CA SER A 107 -3.94 -1.67 -9.15
C SER A 107 -4.12 -3.19 -9.23
N GLU A 108 -4.18 -3.73 -10.44
CA GLU A 108 -4.19 -5.19 -10.68
C GLU A 108 -2.92 -5.83 -10.11
N GLU A 109 -1.81 -5.11 -10.11
CA GLU A 109 -0.54 -5.57 -9.54
C GLU A 109 -0.63 -5.72 -8.02
N GLU A 110 -1.30 -4.80 -7.32
CA GLU A 110 -1.55 -4.91 -5.86
C GLU A 110 -2.43 -6.11 -5.55
N LYS A 111 -3.50 -6.32 -6.32
CA LYS A 111 -4.38 -7.49 -6.18
C LYS A 111 -3.59 -8.78 -6.32
N VAL A 112 -2.80 -8.92 -7.39
CA VAL A 112 -1.96 -10.09 -7.64
C VAL A 112 -0.98 -10.32 -6.49
N ALA A 113 -0.32 -9.27 -6.00
CA ALA A 113 0.61 -9.38 -4.89
C ALA A 113 -0.09 -9.84 -3.60
N PHE A 114 -1.25 -9.28 -3.27
CA PHE A 114 -2.01 -9.66 -2.07
C PHE A 114 -2.54 -11.08 -2.17
N VAL A 115 -3.06 -11.51 -3.32
CA VAL A 115 -3.51 -12.89 -3.52
C VAL A 115 -2.35 -13.86 -3.29
N ASN A 116 -1.19 -13.60 -3.90
CA ASN A 116 -0.02 -14.46 -3.72
C ASN A 116 0.44 -14.50 -2.25
N TRP A 117 0.40 -13.36 -1.56
CA TRP A 117 0.75 -13.29 -0.14
C TRP A 117 -0.24 -14.10 0.71
N VAL A 118 -1.55 -13.92 0.52
CA VAL A 118 -2.61 -14.62 1.26
C VAL A 118 -2.51 -16.12 1.01
N ASN A 119 -2.41 -16.55 -0.26
CA ASN A 119 -2.22 -17.94 -0.63
C ASN A 119 -1.02 -18.55 0.08
N LYS A 120 0.10 -17.80 0.19
CA LYS A 120 1.29 -18.30 0.84
C LYS A 120 1.19 -18.34 2.36
N ALA A 121 0.63 -17.30 2.96
CA ALA A 121 0.56 -17.15 4.40
C ALA A 121 -0.48 -18.08 5.04
N LEU A 122 -1.60 -18.34 4.34
CA LEU A 122 -2.70 -19.18 4.80
C LEU A 122 -2.76 -20.55 4.13
N GLU A 123 -1.70 -20.93 3.37
CA GLU A 123 -1.61 -22.19 2.61
C GLU A 123 -2.04 -23.42 3.43
N LYS A 124 -1.66 -23.45 4.71
CA LYS A 124 -1.88 -24.57 5.63
C LYS A 124 -3.00 -24.33 6.65
N ASP A 125 -3.70 -23.19 6.58
CA ASP A 125 -4.76 -22.88 7.54
C ASP A 125 -6.01 -23.71 7.21
N PRO A 126 -6.50 -24.57 8.12
CA PRO A 126 -7.62 -25.46 7.85
C PRO A 126 -8.95 -24.72 7.66
N ASP A 127 -9.08 -23.50 8.17
CA ASP A 127 -10.32 -22.72 8.14
C ASP A 127 -10.46 -21.90 6.85
N CYS A 128 -9.39 -21.80 6.04
CA CYS A 128 -9.39 -21.05 4.76
C CYS A 128 -9.38 -21.96 3.52
N GLN A 129 -9.37 -23.28 3.69
CA GLN A 129 -9.25 -24.23 2.57
C GLN A 129 -10.43 -24.19 1.59
N HIS A 130 -11.57 -23.62 1.97
CA HIS A 130 -12.72 -23.46 1.08
C HIS A 130 -12.57 -22.30 0.08
N VAL A 131 -11.62 -21.38 0.30
CA VAL A 131 -11.34 -20.22 -0.56
C VAL A 131 -9.91 -20.21 -1.12
N LEU A 132 -9.03 -21.08 -0.62
CA LEU A 132 -7.64 -21.17 -1.06
C LEU A 132 -7.37 -22.42 -1.92
N PRO A 133 -6.43 -22.33 -2.88
CA PRO A 133 -5.75 -21.13 -3.34
C PRO A 133 -6.65 -20.27 -4.24
N MET A 134 -6.55 -18.95 -4.11
CA MET A 134 -7.22 -17.98 -5.00
C MET A 134 -6.41 -17.78 -6.28
N ASP A 135 -7.06 -17.55 -7.42
CA ASP A 135 -6.38 -17.16 -8.66
C ASP A 135 -6.00 -15.66 -8.60
N PRO A 136 -4.70 -15.28 -8.70
CA PRO A 136 -4.28 -13.89 -8.69
C PRO A 136 -4.81 -13.06 -9.86
N SER A 137 -5.14 -13.70 -10.98
CA SER A 137 -5.67 -13.02 -12.17
C SER A 137 -7.18 -12.82 -12.12
N SER A 138 -7.89 -13.49 -11.21
CA SER A 138 -9.34 -13.42 -11.09
C SER A 138 -9.82 -12.40 -10.05
N ASN A 139 -11.12 -12.41 -9.75
CA ASN A 139 -11.74 -11.63 -8.68
C ASN A 139 -11.96 -12.44 -7.39
N ASP A 140 -11.34 -13.61 -7.27
CA ASP A 140 -11.56 -14.54 -6.15
C ASP A 140 -11.21 -13.90 -4.81
N LEU A 141 -10.24 -12.98 -4.78
CA LEU A 141 -9.90 -12.22 -3.57
C LEU A 141 -11.14 -11.53 -2.96
N PHE A 142 -11.95 -10.91 -3.81
CA PHE A 142 -13.08 -10.09 -3.37
C PHE A 142 -14.26 -10.93 -2.88
N THR A 143 -14.40 -12.15 -3.38
CA THR A 143 -15.41 -13.10 -2.90
C THR A 143 -14.91 -13.85 -1.66
N ALA A 144 -13.62 -14.21 -1.62
CA ALA A 144 -13.00 -14.95 -0.52
C ALA A 144 -13.00 -14.19 0.81
N VAL A 145 -12.91 -12.85 0.78
CA VAL A 145 -13.00 -12.03 2.01
C VAL A 145 -14.42 -11.88 2.54
N GLY A 146 -15.44 -12.22 1.74
CA GLY A 146 -16.84 -11.89 2.01
C GLY A 146 -17.45 -12.62 3.22
N ASP A 147 -16.82 -13.69 3.71
CA ASP A 147 -17.22 -14.39 4.94
C ASP A 147 -16.47 -13.92 6.21
N GLY A 148 -15.48 -13.04 6.04
CA GLY A 148 -14.65 -12.47 7.09
C GLY A 148 -13.57 -13.38 7.68
N ILE A 149 -13.51 -14.67 7.32
CA ILE A 149 -12.55 -15.62 7.91
C ILE A 149 -11.12 -15.25 7.49
N VAL A 150 -10.90 -15.04 6.20
CA VAL A 150 -9.58 -14.64 5.66
C VAL A 150 -9.11 -13.36 6.35
N LEU A 151 -9.95 -12.34 6.45
CA LEU A 151 -9.59 -11.06 7.10
C LEU A 151 -9.18 -11.25 8.57
N CYS A 152 -9.93 -12.05 9.33
CA CYS A 152 -9.59 -12.33 10.73
C CYS A 152 -8.22 -13.02 10.86
N LYS A 153 -7.94 -14.02 10.01
CA LYS A 153 -6.67 -14.74 10.01
C LYS A 153 -5.49 -13.84 9.61
N MET A 154 -5.69 -12.98 8.62
CA MET A 154 -4.71 -11.97 8.19
C MET A 154 -4.34 -10.99 9.29
N ILE A 155 -5.31 -10.58 10.11
CA ILE A 155 -5.08 -9.70 11.27
C ILE A 155 -4.18 -10.41 12.29
N ASN A 156 -4.46 -11.67 12.63
CA ASN A 156 -3.62 -12.45 13.53
C ASN A 156 -2.21 -12.74 12.98
N LEU A 157 -2.06 -12.87 11.66
CA LEU A 157 -0.75 -12.96 11.03
C LEU A 157 0.05 -11.67 11.16
N SER A 158 -0.63 -10.52 11.17
CA SER A 158 0.02 -9.22 11.26
C SER A 158 0.34 -8.83 12.69
N VAL A 159 -0.56 -9.15 13.62
CA VAL A 159 -0.37 -8.98 15.06
C VAL A 159 -0.98 -10.20 15.75
N ALA A 160 -0.10 -11.07 16.26
CA ALA A 160 -0.51 -12.31 16.92
C ALA A 160 -1.48 -12.03 18.09
N ASP A 161 -2.39 -12.98 18.32
CA ASP A 161 -3.37 -12.96 19.42
C ASP A 161 -4.34 -11.77 19.44
N THR A 162 -4.48 -11.02 18.33
CA THR A 162 -5.44 -9.92 18.23
C THR A 162 -6.89 -10.42 18.28
N ILE A 163 -7.17 -11.53 17.58
CA ILE A 163 -8.49 -12.15 17.50
C ILE A 163 -8.40 -13.55 18.12
N ASP A 164 -9.22 -13.81 19.14
CA ASP A 164 -9.43 -15.16 19.62
C ASP A 164 -10.17 -15.97 18.56
N GLU A 165 -9.47 -16.92 17.92
CA GLU A 165 -10.01 -17.70 16.81
C GLU A 165 -11.28 -18.51 17.16
N ARG A 166 -11.54 -18.76 18.44
CA ARG A 166 -12.76 -19.44 18.90
C ARG A 166 -14.01 -18.60 18.67
N THR A 167 -13.86 -17.28 18.52
CA THR A 167 -14.94 -16.33 18.25
C THR A 167 -15.27 -16.21 16.76
N ILE A 168 -14.42 -16.74 15.87
CA ILE A 168 -14.66 -16.73 14.43
C ILE A 168 -15.68 -17.84 14.09
N ASN A 169 -16.77 -17.47 13.43
CA ASN A 169 -17.73 -18.43 12.90
C ASN A 169 -17.12 -19.12 11.66
N LYS A 170 -16.87 -20.44 11.75
CA LYS A 170 -16.16 -21.22 10.72
C LYS A 170 -17.03 -22.25 9.99
N LYS A 171 -18.23 -22.55 10.50
CA LYS A 171 -19.10 -23.62 9.99
C LYS A 171 -20.53 -23.12 9.82
N LYS A 172 -21.22 -23.59 8.77
CA LYS A 172 -22.63 -23.26 8.46
C LYS A 172 -22.87 -21.75 8.48
N LEU A 173 -22.12 -21.03 7.66
CA LEU A 173 -22.17 -19.59 7.56
C LEU A 173 -23.56 -19.12 7.11
N THR A 174 -24.24 -18.42 7.99
CA THR A 174 -25.47 -17.67 7.72
C THR A 174 -25.13 -16.21 7.44
N PRO A 175 -26.03 -15.43 6.81
CA PRO A 175 -25.82 -13.99 6.63
C PRO A 175 -25.51 -13.25 7.94
N PHE A 176 -26.11 -13.69 9.06
CA PHE A 176 -25.87 -13.10 10.37
C PHE A 176 -24.45 -13.41 10.89
N THR A 177 -24.03 -14.67 10.87
CA THR A 177 -22.69 -15.07 11.34
C THR A 177 -21.57 -14.53 10.46
N ILE A 178 -21.83 -14.33 9.16
CA ILE A 178 -20.91 -13.62 8.25
C ILE A 178 -20.77 -12.17 8.69
N GLN A 179 -21.88 -11.49 8.96
CA GLN A 179 -21.87 -10.12 9.47
C GLN A 179 -21.08 -10.02 10.79
N GLU A 180 -21.23 -10.98 11.69
CA GLU A 180 -20.45 -11.04 12.94
C GLU A 180 -18.95 -11.17 12.67
N ASN A 181 -18.53 -12.07 11.78
CA ASN A 181 -17.11 -12.22 11.40
C ASN A 181 -16.55 -10.92 10.80
N LEU A 182 -17.28 -10.27 9.91
CA LEU A 182 -16.83 -9.04 9.25
C LEU A 182 -16.72 -7.87 10.23
N ASN A 183 -17.69 -7.73 11.15
CA ASN A 183 -17.61 -6.74 12.22
C ASN A 183 -16.45 -7.04 13.18
N LEU A 184 -16.21 -8.31 13.51
CA LEU A 184 -15.07 -8.73 14.32
C LEU A 184 -13.76 -8.33 13.64
N ALA A 185 -13.61 -8.59 12.33
CA ALA A 185 -12.44 -8.20 11.56
C ALA A 185 -12.25 -6.67 11.55
N LEU A 186 -13.30 -5.88 11.31
CA LEU A 186 -13.22 -4.42 11.28
C LEU A 186 -12.82 -3.82 12.64
N ASN A 187 -13.45 -4.28 13.72
CA ASN A 187 -13.14 -3.81 15.07
C ASN A 187 -11.70 -4.17 15.46
N SER A 188 -11.25 -5.36 15.10
CA SER A 188 -9.89 -5.84 15.39
C SER A 188 -8.85 -5.10 14.56
N ALA A 189 -9.13 -4.84 13.28
CA ALA A 189 -8.28 -4.02 12.42
C ALA A 189 -8.14 -2.60 12.98
N SER A 190 -9.23 -1.99 13.46
CA SER A 190 -9.19 -0.69 14.15
C SER A 190 -8.30 -0.73 15.39
N ALA A 191 -8.40 -1.79 16.20
CA ALA A 191 -7.62 -1.96 17.42
C ALA A 191 -6.10 -2.06 17.19
N ILE A 192 -5.68 -2.61 16.05
CA ILE A 192 -4.26 -2.66 15.66
C ILE A 192 -3.78 -1.40 14.91
N GLY A 193 -4.64 -0.39 14.76
CA GLY A 193 -4.28 0.90 14.17
C GLY A 193 -4.65 1.09 12.69
N CYS A 194 -5.51 0.24 12.12
CA CYS A 194 -6.07 0.50 10.78
C CYS A 194 -7.13 1.59 10.82
N HIS A 195 -7.14 2.48 9.83
CA HIS A 195 -8.17 3.50 9.68
C HIS A 195 -9.39 2.92 8.95
N VAL A 196 -10.42 2.54 9.71
CA VAL A 196 -11.64 1.87 9.20
C VAL A 196 -12.93 2.70 9.35
N VAL A 197 -12.83 4.03 9.43
CA VAL A 197 -13.97 4.92 9.78
C VAL A 197 -15.08 4.95 8.72
N ASN A 198 -14.78 4.60 7.47
CA ASN A 198 -15.73 4.65 6.34
C ASN A 198 -15.89 3.29 5.63
N ILE A 199 -15.76 2.19 6.36
CA ILE A 199 -15.95 0.84 5.81
C ILE A 199 -16.86 0.04 6.75
N GLY A 200 -17.95 -0.51 6.19
CA GLY A 200 -18.88 -1.38 6.88
C GLY A 200 -18.69 -2.85 6.50
N ALA A 201 -19.28 -3.74 7.29
CA ALA A 201 -19.30 -5.16 6.99
C ALA A 201 -20.03 -5.47 5.66
N GLU A 202 -21.06 -4.71 5.28
CA GLU A 202 -21.72 -4.92 3.98
C GLU A 202 -20.79 -4.59 2.80
N ASP A 203 -19.93 -3.58 2.93
CA ASP A 203 -18.96 -3.23 1.89
C ASP A 203 -17.96 -4.39 1.63
N LEU A 204 -17.54 -5.06 2.70
CA LEU A 204 -16.65 -6.22 2.63
C LEU A 204 -17.35 -7.45 2.09
N LYS A 205 -18.61 -7.67 2.50
CA LYS A 205 -19.46 -8.76 2.04
C LYS A 205 -19.78 -8.66 0.54
N GLU A 206 -20.00 -7.44 0.05
CA GLU A 206 -20.17 -7.13 -1.38
C GLU A 206 -18.85 -7.18 -2.16
N GLY A 207 -17.70 -7.33 -1.47
CA GLY A 207 -16.39 -7.40 -2.12
C GLY A 207 -15.98 -6.08 -2.78
N ARG A 208 -16.33 -4.93 -2.19
CA ARG A 208 -15.99 -3.61 -2.76
C ARG A 208 -14.48 -3.44 -2.87
N GLN A 209 -13.99 -3.56 -4.10
CA GLN A 209 -12.59 -3.83 -4.42
C GLN A 209 -11.62 -2.84 -3.76
N HIS A 210 -11.89 -1.54 -3.88
CA HIS A 210 -11.05 -0.48 -3.31
C HIS A 210 -10.99 -0.51 -1.77
N LEU A 211 -12.07 -0.92 -1.10
CA LEU A 211 -12.14 -1.03 0.36
C LEU A 211 -11.43 -2.29 0.85
N VAL A 212 -11.64 -3.42 0.16
CA VAL A 212 -10.97 -4.70 0.46
C VAL A 212 -9.45 -4.55 0.33
N LEU A 213 -8.96 -4.03 -0.81
CA LEU A 213 -7.52 -3.84 -1.03
C LEU A 213 -6.93 -2.82 -0.06
N GLY A 214 -7.66 -1.73 0.22
CA GLY A 214 -7.22 -0.72 1.20
C GLY A 214 -7.08 -1.26 2.62
N LEU A 215 -8.00 -2.14 3.05
CA LEU A 215 -7.93 -2.79 4.36
C LEU A 215 -6.79 -3.82 4.40
N LEU A 216 -6.72 -4.72 3.41
CA LEU A 216 -5.67 -5.74 3.34
C LEU A 216 -4.28 -5.13 3.37
N TRP A 217 -4.06 -4.05 2.61
CA TRP A 217 -2.79 -3.35 2.63
C TRP A 217 -2.43 -2.79 4.01
N GLN A 218 -3.37 -2.18 4.73
CA GLN A 218 -3.08 -1.65 6.07
C GLN A 218 -2.70 -2.77 7.04
N VAL A 219 -3.41 -3.90 6.99
CA VAL A 219 -3.12 -5.09 7.80
C VAL A 219 -1.73 -5.64 7.46
N ILE A 220 -1.46 -5.93 6.18
CA ILE A 220 -0.16 -6.46 5.72
C ILE A 220 0.99 -5.51 6.07
N LYS A 221 0.79 -4.20 5.92
CA LYS A 221 1.78 -3.18 6.29
C LYS A 221 2.14 -3.30 7.77
N ILE A 222 1.18 -3.44 8.67
CA ILE A 222 1.45 -3.57 10.11
C ILE A 222 2.33 -4.79 10.39
N GLY A 223 1.98 -5.96 9.83
CA GLY A 223 2.78 -7.18 10.01
C GLY A 223 4.22 -7.04 9.50
N LEU A 224 4.41 -6.50 8.30
CA LEU A 224 5.74 -6.30 7.72
C LEU A 224 6.62 -5.34 8.54
N PHE A 225 6.06 -4.30 9.14
CA PHE A 225 6.82 -3.36 9.96
C PHE A 225 7.08 -3.88 11.39
N ALA A 226 6.17 -4.67 11.95
CA ALA A 226 6.37 -5.31 13.25
C ALA A 226 7.60 -6.25 13.22
N ASP A 227 7.75 -7.07 12.18
CA ASP A 227 8.90 -7.97 12.02
C ASP A 227 10.24 -7.21 11.92
N ILE A 228 10.25 -6.04 11.28
CA ILE A 228 11.44 -5.19 11.14
C ILE A 228 11.82 -4.55 12.49
N GLU A 229 10.85 -4.10 13.27
CA GLU A 229 11.11 -3.53 14.60
C GLU A 229 11.57 -4.59 15.61
N ILE A 230 10.97 -5.78 15.59
CA ILE A 230 11.35 -6.90 16.47
C ILE A 230 12.77 -7.38 16.15
N SER A 231 13.09 -7.62 14.88
CA SER A 231 14.44 -8.06 14.46
C SER A 231 15.53 -7.02 14.78
N ARG A 232 15.22 -5.72 14.71
CA ARG A 232 16.13 -4.65 15.12
C ARG A 232 16.38 -4.63 16.64
N ASN A 233 15.37 -4.95 17.45
CA ASN A 233 15.50 -4.99 18.90
C ASN A 233 16.27 -6.23 19.39
N GLU A 234 16.12 -7.37 18.73
CA GLU A 234 16.91 -8.58 19.01
C GLU A 234 18.41 -8.35 18.75
N GLY A 235 18.75 -7.70 17.63
CA GLY A 235 20.14 -7.34 17.34
C GLY A 235 20.77 -6.39 18.36
N THR A 236 19.98 -5.49 18.95
CA THR A 236 20.46 -4.52 19.96
C THR A 236 20.69 -5.18 21.33
N ASN A 237 19.91 -6.20 21.69
CA ASN A 237 20.10 -6.95 22.93
C ASN A 237 21.35 -7.83 22.92
N TYR A 238 21.75 -8.35 21.75
CA TYR A 238 23.03 -9.06 21.61
C TYR A 238 24.25 -8.17 21.93
N TYR A 239 24.24 -6.89 21.54
CA TYR A 239 25.35 -5.98 21.86
C TYR A 239 25.41 -5.56 23.34
N LYS A 240 24.28 -5.60 24.06
CA LYS A 240 24.25 -5.32 25.51
C LYS A 240 24.80 -6.47 26.35
N THR A 241 24.67 -7.71 25.89
CA THR A 241 25.21 -8.87 26.63
C THR A 241 26.73 -9.02 26.47
N ILE A 242 27.30 -8.59 25.34
CA ILE A 242 28.74 -8.74 25.06
C ILE A 242 29.60 -7.64 25.72
N THR A 243 28.99 -6.62 26.34
CA THR A 243 29.72 -5.49 26.97
C THR A 243 29.71 -5.52 28.51
N GLN A 244 29.33 -6.64 29.14
CA GLN A 244 29.33 -6.83 30.60
C GLN A 244 30.25 -7.94 31.12
N GLU A 245 31.20 -8.43 30.32
CA GLU A 245 32.29 -9.31 30.79
C GLU A 245 33.66 -8.64 30.70
#